data_AF-A0A0A2X4Q8-F1
#
_entry.id   AF-A0A0A2X4Q8-F1
#
_cell.length_a   1.000
_cell.length_b   1.000
_cell.length_c   1.000
_cell.angle_alpha   90.00
_cell.angle_beta   90.00
_cell.angle_gamma   90.00
#
_symmetry.space_group_name_H-M   'P 1'
#
loop_
_entity.id
_entity.type
_entity.pdbx_description
1 polymer ?
#
loop_
_entity_poly.entity_id
_entity_poly.type
_entity_poly.pdbx_seq_one_letter_code
_entity_poly.pdbx_strand_id
1 'polypeptide(L)'
;MHLTSESFAHRGRIPAEFAMGTPEGFGGNRNPHLAWSDAPADTQSFVLLCIDTDAPTDASTVGREDMEIPVEQPRADFVHWVMVDIPASVSSIAAGSCSEGVTAHGKRTPPGPPGARQGLNDYTGWFKGNADMAGDYAGYDGPYPPFNDLRTHRYFFRLFALRVPKLDLPAQFTAADVFHALQPHEITEAAIYGTYSLNPKVAAG
;
A
#
# COMPACT_ATOMS: atom_id res chain seq x y z
N MET A 1 -20.80 1.20 3.72
CA MET A 1 -19.43 1.60 4.10
C MET A 1 -18.85 2.47 3.00
N HIS A 2 -18.26 3.60 3.37
CA HIS A 2 -17.62 4.53 2.44
C HIS A 2 -16.18 4.79 2.90
N LEU A 3 -15.22 4.82 1.97
CA LEU A 3 -13.81 5.12 2.24
C LEU A 3 -13.44 6.43 1.53
N THR A 4 -12.74 7.32 2.24
CA THR A 4 -12.35 8.65 1.76
C THR A 4 -10.93 9.00 2.23
N SER A 5 -10.34 10.02 1.62
CA SER A 5 -9.04 10.58 1.99
C SER A 5 -9.06 12.10 1.86
N GLU A 6 -8.38 12.79 2.78
CA GLU A 6 -8.07 14.21 2.68
C GLU A 6 -6.71 14.43 2.00
N SER A 7 -5.91 13.37 1.84
CA SER A 7 -4.59 13.41 1.23
C SER A 7 -4.62 13.38 -0.30
N PHE A 8 -5.64 12.75 -0.89
CA PHE A 8 -5.88 12.74 -2.32
C PHE A 8 -7.36 12.40 -2.62
N ALA A 9 -7.89 12.94 -3.71
CA ALA A 9 -9.23 12.56 -4.17
C ALA A 9 -9.20 11.17 -4.83
N HIS A 10 -10.31 10.42 -4.81
CA HIS A 10 -10.43 9.18 -5.59
C HIS A 10 -10.05 9.44 -7.06
N ARG A 11 -9.16 8.61 -7.61
CA ARG A 11 -8.53 8.71 -8.94
C ARG A 11 -7.57 9.90 -9.12
N GLY A 12 -7.38 10.70 -8.09
CA GLY A 12 -6.44 11.81 -8.09
C GLY A 12 -5.00 11.36 -7.88
N ARG A 13 -4.07 12.26 -8.18
CA ARG A 13 -2.65 12.05 -7.95
C ARG A 13 -2.34 11.97 -6.46
N ILE A 14 -1.54 10.99 -6.05
CA ILE A 14 -0.97 10.89 -4.71
C ILE A 14 0.17 11.91 -4.58
N PRO A 15 0.12 12.83 -3.59
CA PRO A 15 1.23 13.74 -3.34
C PRO A 15 2.54 13.02 -3.00
N ALA A 16 3.67 13.60 -3.41
CA ALA A 16 5.00 12.99 -3.27
C ALA A 16 5.41 12.76 -1.81
N GLU A 17 4.83 13.47 -0.84
CA GLU A 17 5.08 13.23 0.58
C GLU A 17 4.58 11.85 1.05
N PHE A 18 3.63 11.25 0.33
CA PHE A 18 3.14 9.90 0.61
C PHE A 18 3.88 8.83 -0.21
N ALA A 19 4.69 9.23 -1.19
CA ALA A 19 5.45 8.30 -2.02
C ALA A 19 6.74 7.84 -1.30
N MET A 20 7.10 6.58 -1.50
CA MET A 20 8.42 6.08 -1.12
C MET A 20 9.51 6.70 -2.00
N GLY A 21 9.20 7.02 -3.25
CA GLY A 21 10.14 7.61 -4.20
C GLY A 21 9.65 8.87 -4.92
N THR A 22 10.62 9.69 -5.29
CA THR A 22 10.52 10.94 -6.04
C THR A 22 11.57 10.93 -7.14
N PRO A 23 11.53 11.85 -8.12
CA PRO A 23 12.59 11.97 -9.12
C PRO A 23 13.99 12.15 -8.50
N GLU A 24 14.08 12.71 -7.30
CA GLU A 24 15.32 12.98 -6.58
C GLU A 24 15.78 11.82 -5.66
N GLY A 25 15.02 10.72 -5.59
CA GLY A 25 15.32 9.57 -4.72
C GLY A 25 14.20 9.31 -3.71
N PHE A 26 14.54 8.86 -2.50
CA PHE A 26 13.53 8.54 -1.49
C PHE A 26 12.69 9.76 -1.08
N GLY A 27 11.38 9.58 -1.03
CA GLY A 27 10.39 10.58 -0.64
C GLY A 27 10.04 10.56 0.84
N GLY A 28 8.97 11.27 1.17
CA GLY A 28 8.48 11.38 2.55
C GLY A 28 7.92 10.07 3.10
N ASN A 29 7.48 9.15 2.24
CA ASN A 29 6.97 7.83 2.57
C ASN A 29 5.93 7.83 3.71
N ARG A 30 5.12 8.89 3.81
CA ARG A 30 4.05 8.99 4.79
C ARG A 30 2.86 8.17 4.33
N ASN A 31 2.14 7.48 5.20
CA ASN A 31 0.84 6.94 4.79
C ASN A 31 -0.13 8.11 4.51
N PRO A 32 -1.02 8.02 3.52
CA PRO A 32 -2.07 9.00 3.34
C PRO A 32 -3.12 8.90 4.46
N HIS A 33 -3.85 9.99 4.67
CA HIS A 33 -5.06 9.98 5.48
C HIS A 33 -6.09 9.02 4.86
N LEU A 34 -6.76 8.24 5.69
CA LEU A 34 -7.90 7.42 5.28
C LEU A 34 -8.98 7.52 6.35
N ALA A 35 -10.23 7.75 5.96
CA ALA A 35 -11.36 7.74 6.87
C ALA A 35 -12.54 6.99 6.26
N TRP A 36 -13.31 6.32 7.11
CA TRP A 36 -14.46 5.54 6.69
C TRP A 36 -15.67 5.74 7.59
N SER A 37 -16.84 5.60 6.97
CA SER A 37 -18.16 5.71 7.62
C SER A 37 -19.07 4.57 7.19
N ASP A 38 -20.21 4.45 7.90
CA ASP A 38 -21.30 3.54 7.53
C ASP A 38 -20.86 2.08 7.41
N ALA A 39 -19.97 1.65 8.31
CA ALA A 39 -19.62 0.25 8.47
C ALA A 39 -20.86 -0.54 8.95
N PRO A 40 -21.07 -1.77 8.47
CA PRO A 40 -22.16 -2.64 8.95
C PRO A 40 -22.12 -2.81 10.49
N ALA A 41 -23.29 -2.90 11.11
CA ALA A 41 -23.41 -2.96 12.58
C ALA A 41 -22.74 -4.20 13.20
N ASP A 42 -22.59 -5.29 12.44
CA ASP A 42 -21.92 -6.53 12.86
C ASP A 42 -20.40 -6.52 12.65
N THR A 43 -19.83 -5.38 12.26
CA THR A 43 -18.37 -5.21 12.11
C THR A 43 -17.67 -5.31 13.45
N GLN A 44 -16.70 -6.22 13.57
CA GLN A 44 -15.87 -6.40 14.76
C GLN A 44 -14.43 -5.95 14.56
N SER A 45 -13.94 -5.94 13.32
CA SER A 45 -12.64 -5.39 12.95
C SER A 45 -12.60 -4.97 11.48
N PHE A 46 -11.53 -4.25 11.10
CA PHE A 46 -11.21 -3.95 9.71
C PHE A 46 -9.86 -4.50 9.29
N VAL A 47 -9.73 -4.73 7.98
CA VAL A 47 -8.47 -4.97 7.27
C VAL A 47 -8.26 -3.85 6.26
N LEU A 48 -7.05 -3.32 6.18
CA LEU A 48 -6.64 -2.35 5.18
C LEU A 48 -5.48 -2.91 4.34
N LEU A 49 -5.65 -2.88 3.02
CA LEU A 49 -4.61 -3.22 2.04
C LEU A 49 -4.34 -2.04 1.11
N CYS A 50 -3.09 -1.82 0.72
CA CYS A 50 -2.72 -0.97 -0.41
C CYS A 50 -2.01 -1.81 -1.46
N ILE A 51 -2.54 -1.87 -2.68
CA ILE A 51 -2.02 -2.72 -3.76
C ILE A 51 -1.89 -1.88 -5.04
N ASP A 52 -0.71 -1.89 -5.63
CA ASP A 52 -0.45 -1.42 -6.99
C ASP A 52 -0.70 -2.56 -7.97
N THR A 53 -1.64 -2.39 -8.89
CA THR A 53 -1.98 -3.43 -9.89
C THR A 53 -1.22 -3.26 -11.22
N ASP A 54 -0.34 -2.26 -11.29
CA ASP A 54 0.30 -1.80 -12.51
C ASP A 54 1.83 -2.04 -12.51
N ALA A 55 2.36 -2.75 -11.50
CA ALA A 55 3.77 -3.06 -11.43
C ALA A 55 4.22 -3.96 -12.61
N PRO A 56 5.34 -3.63 -13.29
CA PRO A 56 5.81 -4.40 -14.45
C PRO A 56 6.27 -5.81 -14.05
N THR A 57 5.90 -6.83 -14.84
CA THR A 57 6.26 -8.23 -14.54
C THR A 57 7.71 -8.60 -14.88
N ASP A 58 8.41 -7.80 -15.68
CA ASP A 58 9.80 -8.05 -16.07
C ASP A 58 10.71 -7.03 -15.39
N ALA A 59 11.32 -7.46 -14.29
CA ALA A 59 12.22 -6.63 -13.50
C ALA A 59 13.48 -6.17 -14.28
N SER A 60 13.85 -6.82 -15.38
CA SER A 60 15.04 -6.42 -16.18
C SER A 60 14.85 -5.09 -16.92
N THR A 61 13.61 -4.64 -17.04
CA THR A 61 13.22 -3.38 -17.71
C THR A 61 13.15 -2.19 -16.75
N VAL A 62 13.15 -2.43 -15.44
CA VAL A 62 12.91 -1.41 -14.41
C VAL A 62 14.14 -0.52 -14.20
N GLY A 63 13.94 0.80 -14.21
CA GLY A 63 14.97 1.78 -13.85
C GLY A 63 16.07 1.95 -14.89
N ARG A 64 15.79 1.58 -16.14
CA ARG A 64 16.73 1.65 -17.26
C ARG A 64 16.66 3.01 -17.94
N GLU A 65 17.81 3.62 -18.20
CA GLU A 65 17.90 4.91 -18.90
C GLU A 65 17.81 4.77 -20.43
N ASP A 66 18.13 3.59 -20.96
CA ASP A 66 18.22 3.31 -22.39
C ASP A 66 16.92 2.78 -23.01
N MET A 67 15.86 2.62 -22.22
CA MET A 67 14.56 2.14 -22.70
C MET A 67 13.39 2.62 -21.85
N GLU A 68 12.20 2.58 -22.43
CA GLU A 68 10.94 2.79 -21.73
C GLU A 68 10.21 1.45 -21.54
N ILE A 69 9.51 1.29 -20.42
CA ILE A 69 8.58 0.18 -20.21
C ILE A 69 7.29 0.52 -20.97
N PRO A 70 6.90 -0.27 -21.99
CA PRO A 70 5.71 -0.01 -22.77
C PRO A 70 4.44 -0.24 -21.95
N VAL A 71 3.37 0.47 -22.31
CA VAL A 71 2.06 0.33 -21.63
C VAL A 71 1.54 -1.11 -21.77
N GLU A 72 1.87 -1.80 -22.86
CA GLU A 72 1.44 -3.16 -23.19
C GLU A 72 2.14 -4.24 -22.36
N GLN A 73 3.25 -3.91 -21.66
CA GLN A 73 3.94 -4.88 -20.83
C GLN A 73 2.97 -5.45 -19.77
N PRO A 74 2.94 -6.79 -19.57
CA PRO A 74 2.11 -7.40 -18.54
C PRO A 74 2.42 -6.85 -17.16
N ARG A 75 1.37 -6.71 -16.35
CA ARG A 75 1.44 -6.16 -14.99
C ARG A 75 1.09 -7.20 -13.94
N ALA A 76 1.58 -6.99 -12.73
CA ALA A 76 1.31 -7.77 -11.55
C ALA A 76 0.97 -6.88 -10.36
N ASP A 77 0.43 -7.49 -9.31
CA ASP A 77 0.19 -6.82 -8.05
C ASP A 77 1.52 -6.60 -7.30
N PHE A 78 1.64 -5.43 -6.68
CA PHE A 78 2.69 -5.09 -5.72
C PHE A 78 2.03 -4.51 -4.47
N VAL A 79 2.22 -5.18 -3.34
CA VAL A 79 1.62 -4.85 -2.05
C VAL A 79 2.45 -3.76 -1.37
N HIS A 80 1.79 -2.64 -1.06
CA HIS A 80 2.37 -1.46 -0.42
C HIS A 80 2.00 -1.32 1.06
N TRP A 81 0.88 -1.92 1.49
CA TRP A 81 0.44 -1.85 2.88
C TRP A 81 -0.43 -3.05 3.23
N VAL A 82 -0.16 -3.67 4.39
CA VAL A 82 -0.99 -4.71 4.98
C VAL A 82 -1.23 -4.39 6.45
N MET A 83 -2.49 -4.14 6.83
CA MET A 83 -2.90 -3.92 8.23
C MET A 83 -4.17 -4.72 8.53
N VAL A 84 -4.19 -5.45 9.64
CA VAL A 84 -5.30 -6.30 10.07
C VAL A 84 -5.70 -6.00 11.51
N ASP A 85 -6.87 -6.51 11.91
CA ASP A 85 -7.43 -6.39 13.26
C ASP A 85 -7.56 -4.93 13.74
N ILE A 86 -7.79 -4.01 12.81
CA ILE A 86 -8.09 -2.62 13.16
C ILE A 86 -9.41 -2.65 13.96
N PRO A 87 -9.45 -2.17 15.22
CA PRO A 87 -10.66 -2.28 16.02
C PRO A 87 -11.85 -1.59 15.37
N ALA A 88 -13.07 -2.14 15.52
CA ALA A 88 -14.30 -1.57 14.96
C ALA A 88 -14.60 -0.13 15.40
N SER A 89 -14.01 0.32 16.52
CA SER A 89 -14.12 1.70 17.02
C SER A 89 -13.25 2.71 16.26
N VAL A 90 -12.29 2.24 15.44
CA VAL A 90 -11.46 3.10 14.60
C VAL A 90 -12.22 3.42 13.31
N SER A 91 -12.28 4.70 12.97
CA SER A 91 -12.93 5.21 11.75
C SER A 91 -12.00 6.06 10.88
N SER A 92 -10.76 6.26 11.30
CA SER A 92 -9.77 7.01 10.53
C SER A 92 -8.33 6.63 10.90
N ILE A 93 -7.43 6.89 9.96
CA ILE A 93 -5.98 6.82 10.11
C ILE A 93 -5.43 8.15 9.60
N ALA A 94 -4.69 8.86 10.44
CA ALA A 94 -4.13 10.16 10.10
C ALA A 94 -2.96 10.04 9.12
N ALA A 95 -2.74 11.08 8.32
CA ALA A 95 -1.59 11.15 7.43
C ALA A 95 -0.27 11.05 8.23
N GLY A 96 0.60 10.12 7.83
CA GLY A 96 1.89 9.88 8.47
C GLY A 96 1.86 9.19 9.84
N SER A 97 0.70 8.75 10.35
CA SER A 97 0.63 8.10 11.67
C SER A 97 1.15 6.66 11.70
N CYS A 98 1.29 6.03 10.53
CA CYS A 98 1.69 4.62 10.37
C CYS A 98 3.03 4.47 9.63
N SER A 99 3.50 5.53 8.97
CA SER A 99 4.81 5.59 8.34
C SER A 99 5.24 7.05 8.22
N GLU A 100 6.52 7.30 8.43
CA GLU A 100 7.18 8.58 8.23
C GLU A 100 8.63 8.31 7.81
N GLY A 101 8.95 8.61 6.56
CA GLY A 101 10.25 8.35 5.97
C GLY A 101 10.51 6.88 5.57
N VAL A 102 11.61 6.71 4.85
CA VAL A 102 12.12 5.39 4.44
C VAL A 102 13.03 4.85 5.55
N THR A 103 12.83 3.58 5.90
CA THR A 103 13.62 2.88 6.92
C THR A 103 14.45 1.81 6.24
N ALA A 104 15.78 1.95 6.25
CA ALA A 104 16.67 0.90 5.78
C ALA A 104 16.38 -0.42 6.54
N HIS A 105 16.42 -1.53 5.82
CA HIS A 105 16.09 -2.87 6.34
C HIS A 105 14.62 -3.05 6.80
N GLY A 106 13.74 -2.10 6.48
CA GLY A 106 12.31 -2.18 6.74
C GLY A 106 11.88 -1.88 8.18
N LYS A 107 10.58 -1.63 8.35
CA LYS A 107 9.96 -1.35 9.65
C LYS A 107 9.54 -2.67 10.29
N ARG A 108 10.26 -3.13 11.32
CA ARG A 108 9.88 -4.37 12.04
C ARG A 108 8.65 -4.21 12.93
N THR A 109 8.43 -3.01 13.48
CA THR A 109 7.30 -2.69 14.37
C THR A 109 6.70 -1.34 13.96
N PRO A 110 6.07 -1.26 12.76
CA PRO A 110 5.50 -0.01 12.27
C PRO A 110 4.38 0.46 13.20
N PRO A 111 4.22 1.77 13.41
CA PRO A 111 3.13 2.31 14.19
C PRO A 111 1.78 2.06 13.51
N GLY A 112 0.70 2.16 14.28
CA GLY A 112 -0.67 1.97 13.81
C GLY A 112 -1.68 2.13 14.94
N PRO A 113 -3.00 2.05 14.63
CA PRO A 113 -4.03 2.07 15.66
C PRO A 113 -3.80 0.99 16.72
N PRO A 114 -4.02 1.29 18.02
CA PRO A 114 -3.85 0.29 19.09
C PRO A 114 -4.67 -0.98 18.81
N GLY A 115 -4.03 -2.15 18.89
CA GLY A 115 -4.66 -3.45 18.62
C GLY A 115 -4.50 -3.95 17.19
N ALA A 116 -4.20 -3.08 16.23
CA ALA A 116 -3.93 -3.49 14.84
C ALA A 116 -2.57 -4.21 14.72
N ARG A 117 -2.47 -5.14 13.77
CA ARG A 117 -1.22 -5.81 13.38
C ARG A 117 -0.86 -5.42 11.95
N GLN A 118 0.43 -5.34 11.66
CA GLN A 118 0.96 -4.95 10.35
C GLN A 118 1.69 -6.13 9.73
N GLY A 119 1.35 -6.44 8.48
CA GLY A 119 1.94 -7.53 7.70
C GLY A 119 3.07 -7.07 6.81
N LEU A 120 3.76 -8.04 6.19
CA LEU A 120 4.82 -7.80 5.22
C LEU A 120 4.26 -7.25 3.91
N ASN A 121 4.97 -6.29 3.34
CA ASN A 121 4.74 -5.72 2.01
C ASN A 121 5.84 -6.19 1.02
N ASP A 122 5.65 -5.93 -0.27
CA ASP A 122 6.50 -6.49 -1.33
C ASP A 122 7.87 -5.83 -1.45
N TYR A 123 8.13 -4.73 -0.73
CA TYR A 123 9.48 -4.18 -0.62
C TYR A 123 10.46 -5.15 0.07
N THR A 124 9.94 -6.08 0.88
CA THR A 124 10.71 -7.23 1.41
C THR A 124 11.35 -8.05 0.29
N GLY A 125 10.60 -8.33 -0.77
CA GLY A 125 11.09 -9.03 -1.95
C GLY A 125 11.96 -8.14 -2.83
N TRP A 126 11.52 -6.89 -3.07
CA TRP A 126 12.19 -5.92 -3.94
C TRP A 126 13.62 -5.62 -3.50
N PHE A 127 13.85 -5.36 -2.20
CA PHE A 127 15.17 -5.00 -1.69
C PHE A 127 16.06 -6.18 -1.31
N LYS A 128 15.61 -7.43 -1.51
CA LYS A 128 16.35 -8.63 -1.10
C LYS A 128 17.80 -8.70 -1.63
N GLY A 129 18.04 -8.16 -2.84
CA GLY A 129 19.36 -8.13 -3.47
C GLY A 129 20.23 -6.89 -3.15
N ASN A 130 19.70 -5.92 -2.40
CA ASN A 130 20.41 -4.69 -2.06
C ASN A 130 20.87 -4.77 -0.60
N ALA A 131 22.19 -4.86 -0.36
CA ALA A 131 22.73 -5.05 1.00
C ALA A 131 22.38 -3.92 1.98
N ASP A 132 22.24 -2.69 1.48
CA ASP A 132 21.92 -1.50 2.29
C ASP A 132 20.43 -1.42 2.66
N MET A 133 19.57 -2.15 1.92
CA MET A 133 18.12 -2.08 2.07
C MET A 133 17.49 -3.42 2.44
N ALA A 134 18.16 -4.56 2.26
CA ALA A 134 17.58 -5.89 2.48
C ALA A 134 17.06 -6.03 3.92
N GLY A 135 15.83 -6.54 4.05
CA GLY A 135 15.18 -6.72 5.34
C GLY A 135 13.68 -6.98 5.19
N ASP A 136 12.98 -7.04 6.32
CA ASP A 136 11.54 -7.29 6.40
C ASP A 136 10.81 -5.94 6.46
N TYR A 137 10.02 -5.65 5.42
CA TYR A 137 9.24 -4.43 5.31
C TYR A 137 7.80 -4.72 5.72
N ALA A 138 7.39 -4.22 6.89
CA ALA A 138 6.02 -4.31 7.34
C ALA A 138 5.33 -2.93 7.34
N GLY A 139 4.02 -2.95 7.16
CA GLY A 139 3.21 -1.74 7.13
C GLY A 139 3.30 -0.99 5.79
N TYR A 140 3.17 0.34 5.84
CA TYR A 140 3.12 1.18 4.65
C TYR A 140 4.51 1.51 4.14
N ASP A 141 4.77 1.21 2.88
CA ASP A 141 5.79 1.87 2.07
C ASP A 141 5.14 2.26 0.73
N GLY A 142 5.17 3.55 0.41
CA GLY A 142 4.34 4.17 -0.61
C GLY A 142 4.80 3.95 -2.05
N PRO A 143 4.17 4.63 -3.01
CA PRO A 143 4.54 4.57 -4.43
C PRO A 143 6.03 4.79 -4.71
N TYR A 144 6.62 3.92 -5.53
CA TYR A 144 7.93 4.15 -6.17
C TYR A 144 7.97 3.48 -7.55
N PRO A 145 7.11 3.88 -8.50
CA PRO A 145 7.07 3.29 -9.83
C PRO A 145 8.36 3.62 -10.60
N PRO A 146 8.77 2.80 -11.58
CA PRO A 146 9.96 3.08 -12.38
C PRO A 146 9.86 4.42 -13.12
N PHE A 147 10.93 5.22 -13.12
CA PHE A 147 10.94 6.50 -13.83
C PHE A 147 10.80 6.34 -15.36
N ASN A 148 11.10 5.16 -15.88
CA ASN A 148 11.02 4.83 -17.29
C ASN A 148 9.71 4.12 -17.68
N ASP A 149 8.71 4.06 -16.79
CA ASP A 149 7.40 3.44 -17.11
C ASP A 149 6.45 4.43 -17.81
N LEU A 150 5.93 4.02 -18.97
CA LEU A 150 4.94 4.81 -19.71
C LEU A 150 3.52 4.65 -19.16
N ARG A 151 3.31 3.76 -18.18
CA ARG A 151 2.02 3.61 -17.50
C ARG A 151 2.01 4.42 -16.22
N THR A 152 0.93 5.17 -15.98
CA THR A 152 0.63 5.71 -14.65
C THR A 152 0.09 4.60 -13.76
N HIS A 153 0.72 4.37 -12.60
CA HIS A 153 0.34 3.31 -11.68
C HIS A 153 -0.86 3.72 -10.83
N ARG A 154 -1.70 2.74 -10.45
CA ARG A 154 -2.86 2.92 -9.58
C ARG A 154 -2.66 2.15 -8.29
N TYR A 155 -2.78 2.84 -7.16
CA TYR A 155 -2.60 2.30 -5.82
C TYR A 155 -3.95 2.20 -5.13
N PHE A 156 -4.50 1.00 -5.04
CA PHE A 156 -5.81 0.72 -4.48
C PHE A 156 -5.72 0.52 -2.97
N PHE A 157 -6.32 1.44 -2.21
CA PHE A 157 -6.56 1.31 -0.78
C PHE A 157 -7.91 0.63 -0.57
N ARG A 158 -7.88 -0.61 -0.08
CA ARG A 158 -9.04 -1.49 0.10
C ARG A 158 -9.26 -1.72 1.59
N LEU A 159 -10.45 -1.38 2.07
CA LEU A 159 -10.88 -1.57 3.45
C LEU A 159 -11.98 -2.63 3.51
N PHE A 160 -11.76 -3.67 4.31
CA PHE A 160 -12.73 -4.76 4.52
C PHE A 160 -13.27 -4.68 5.94
N ALA A 161 -14.58 -4.80 6.10
CA ALA A 161 -15.24 -4.96 7.39
C ALA A 161 -15.48 -6.44 7.67
N LEU A 162 -15.05 -6.93 8.84
CA LEU A 162 -15.10 -8.35 9.19
C LEU A 162 -16.02 -8.64 10.38
N ARG A 163 -16.62 -9.84 10.40
CA ARG A 163 -17.43 -10.36 11.52
C ARG A 163 -16.62 -10.88 12.71
N VAL A 164 -15.30 -10.91 12.60
CA VAL A 164 -14.41 -11.38 13.67
C VAL A 164 -13.54 -10.23 14.16
N PRO A 165 -13.18 -10.19 15.45
CA PRO A 165 -12.35 -9.13 15.98
C PRO A 165 -10.86 -9.33 15.65
N LYS A 166 -10.48 -10.54 15.23
CA LYS A 166 -9.10 -10.93 14.96
C LYS A 166 -9.04 -12.04 13.91
N LEU A 167 -8.16 -11.89 12.92
CA LEU A 167 -7.86 -12.94 11.95
C LEU A 167 -6.87 -13.97 12.52
N ASP A 168 -7.11 -15.24 12.22
CA ASP A 168 -6.14 -16.31 12.50
C ASP A 168 -5.01 -16.25 11.46
N LEU A 169 -3.91 -15.63 11.87
CA LEU A 169 -2.75 -15.36 11.03
C LEU A 169 -1.47 -15.68 11.81
N PRO A 170 -0.42 -16.17 11.14
CA PRO A 170 0.90 -16.33 11.73
C PRO A 170 1.47 -14.99 12.24
N ALA A 171 2.57 -15.06 13.00
CA ALA A 171 3.20 -13.86 13.57
C ALA A 171 3.70 -12.90 12.47
N GLN A 172 4.28 -13.44 11.39
CA GLN A 172 4.57 -12.73 10.16
C GLN A 172 3.61 -13.25 9.09
N PHE A 173 2.94 -12.36 8.37
CA PHE A 173 1.93 -12.68 7.38
C PHE A 173 2.00 -11.69 6.21
N THR A 174 1.49 -12.11 5.06
CA THR A 174 1.44 -11.35 3.80
C THR A 174 0.01 -11.00 3.42
N ALA A 175 -0.18 -10.14 2.40
CA ALA A 175 -1.52 -9.89 1.86
C ALA A 175 -2.22 -11.17 1.37
N ALA A 176 -1.49 -12.16 0.85
CA ALA A 176 -2.05 -13.44 0.42
C ALA A 176 -2.64 -14.24 1.59
N ASP A 177 -1.92 -14.29 2.73
CA ASP A 177 -2.43 -14.93 3.96
C ASP A 177 -3.70 -14.21 4.44
N VAL A 178 -3.70 -12.88 4.38
CA VAL A 178 -4.83 -12.03 4.77
C VAL A 178 -6.05 -12.28 3.89
N PHE A 179 -5.90 -12.34 2.56
CA PHE A 179 -7.00 -12.68 1.65
C PHE A 179 -7.60 -14.05 1.94
N HIS A 180 -6.76 -15.04 2.25
CA HIS A 180 -7.24 -16.37 2.59
C HIS A 180 -8.03 -16.36 3.92
N ALA A 181 -7.48 -15.72 4.95
CA ALA A 181 -8.09 -15.68 6.28
C ALA A 181 -9.36 -14.80 6.36
N LEU A 182 -9.44 -13.72 5.57
CA LEU A 182 -10.57 -12.79 5.62
C LEU A 182 -11.82 -13.31 4.90
N GLN A 183 -11.66 -14.12 3.85
CA GLN A 183 -12.75 -14.57 2.98
C GLN A 183 -14.00 -15.10 3.71
N PRO A 184 -13.88 -16.00 4.72
CA PRO A 184 -15.06 -16.51 5.43
C PRO A 184 -15.71 -15.49 6.38
N HIS A 185 -15.05 -14.36 6.63
CA HIS A 185 -15.46 -13.38 7.65
C HIS A 185 -15.87 -12.02 7.07
N GLU A 186 -15.64 -11.79 5.78
CA GLU A 186 -15.97 -10.52 5.11
C GLU A 186 -17.48 -10.23 5.16
N ILE A 187 -17.80 -8.98 5.49
CA ILE A 187 -19.15 -8.43 5.40
C ILE A 187 -19.27 -7.57 4.14
N THR A 188 -18.32 -6.64 3.96
CA THR A 188 -18.29 -5.70 2.85
C THR A 188 -16.89 -5.11 2.66
N GLU A 189 -16.64 -4.61 1.45
CA GLU A 189 -15.42 -3.90 1.06
C GLU A 189 -15.77 -2.48 0.59
N ALA A 190 -14.91 -1.51 0.90
CA ALA A 190 -14.87 -0.20 0.26
C ALA A 190 -13.44 0.08 -0.23
N ALA A 191 -13.32 0.72 -1.39
CA ALA A 191 -12.01 1.03 -1.97
C ALA A 191 -11.95 2.42 -2.60
N ILE A 192 -10.79 3.05 -2.50
CA ILE A 192 -10.38 4.20 -3.31
C ILE A 192 -9.02 3.90 -3.92
N TYR A 193 -8.64 4.59 -4.99
CA TYR A 193 -7.27 4.54 -5.49
C TYR A 193 -6.78 5.94 -5.80
N GLY A 194 -5.48 6.12 -5.69
CA GLY A 194 -4.76 7.27 -6.20
C GLY A 194 -3.79 6.86 -7.29
N THR A 195 -3.26 7.83 -8.03
CA THR A 195 -2.31 7.60 -9.12
C THR A 195 -0.94 8.17 -8.79
N TYR A 196 0.12 7.54 -9.29
CA TYR A 196 1.47 8.10 -9.20
C TYR A 196 2.32 7.63 -10.39
N SER A 197 3.22 8.50 -10.83
CA SER A 197 4.23 8.18 -11.84
C SER A 197 5.47 9.04 -11.58
N LEU A 198 6.64 8.46 -11.85
CA LEU A 198 7.92 9.18 -11.90
C LEU A 198 8.34 9.52 -13.33
N ASN A 199 7.64 9.00 -14.34
CA ASN A 199 7.94 9.31 -15.72
C ASN A 199 7.35 10.68 -16.10
N PRO A 200 8.19 11.67 -16.46
CA PRO A 200 7.72 13.03 -16.76
C PRO A 200 6.76 13.10 -17.95
N LYS A 201 6.77 12.10 -18.85
CA LYS A 201 5.85 12.04 -20.00
C LYS A 201 4.41 11.75 -19.60
N VAL A 202 4.16 11.12 -18.45
CA VAL A 202 2.80 10.74 -18.00
C VAL A 202 2.44 11.27 -16.61
N ALA A 203 3.38 11.85 -15.87
CA ALA A 203 3.14 12.45 -14.56
C ALA A 203 2.29 13.74 -14.60
N ALA A 204 2.07 14.33 -15.78
CA ALA A 204 1.33 15.58 -16.00
C ALA A 204 -0.15 15.40 -16.38
N GLY A 205 -0.63 14.16 -16.52
CA GLY A 205 -2.04 13.82 -16.81
C GLY A 205 -2.82 13.43 -15.57
#